data_AF-A0A1C4R0V0-F1
#
_entry.id   AF-A0A1C4R0V0-F1
#
_cell.length_a   1.000
_cell.length_b   1.000
_cell.length_c   1.000
_cell.angle_alpha   90.00
_cell.angle_beta   90.00
_cell.angle_gamma   90.00
#
_symmetry.space_group_name_H-M   'P 1'
#
loop_
_entity.id
_entity.type
_entity.pdbx_description
1 polymer ?
#
loop_
_entity_poly.entity_id
_entity_poly.type
_entity_poly.pdbx_seq_one_letter_code
_entity_poly.pdbx_strand_id
1 'polypeptide(L)'
;MRRPAPDPTSTSGRRARGAVGALATAALLLPLLGAAPPAAAGSASGRLQLAFASAAAEYHVPQSVLLGVSYLQSRWDTHAGAPSVSGGYGPMHLTDARAALAAVSSHHDEGAEDARGDSAR
;
A
#
# COMPACT_ATOMS: atom_id res chain seq x y z
N MET A 1 -85.81 19.09 19.74
CA MET A 1 -86.23 19.93 18.60
C MET A 1 -85.18 19.80 17.49
N ARG A 2 -85.63 19.36 16.30
CA ARG A 2 -85.14 19.62 14.92
C ARG A 2 -83.63 19.82 14.63
N ARG A 3 -83.09 18.86 13.86
CA ARG A 3 -81.98 18.89 12.85
C ARG A 3 -81.64 20.28 12.26
N PRO A 4 -80.41 20.57 11.78
CA PRO A 4 -79.83 19.84 10.63
C PRO A 4 -78.29 19.68 10.55
N ALA A 5 -77.90 18.69 9.72
CA ALA A 5 -76.55 18.51 9.17
C ALA A 5 -76.21 19.62 8.16
N PRO A 6 -74.90 19.82 7.90
CA PRO A 6 -74.42 19.71 6.52
C PRO A 6 -73.14 18.87 6.39
N ASP A 7 -73.17 17.89 5.50
CA ASP A 7 -72.07 17.59 4.57
C ASP A 7 -72.45 18.28 3.24
N PRO A 8 -71.53 18.66 2.32
CA PRO A 8 -70.27 17.98 2.00
C PRO A 8 -69.08 18.92 1.66
N THR A 9 -67.87 18.38 1.51
CA THR A 9 -67.11 18.39 0.24
C THR A 9 -65.69 17.82 0.40
N SER A 10 -65.38 16.93 -0.52
CA SER A 10 -64.07 16.34 -0.80
C SER A 10 -63.00 17.39 -1.08
N THR A 11 -61.77 17.19 -0.60
CA THR A 11 -60.56 17.47 -1.39
C THR A 11 -59.42 16.55 -0.96
N SER A 12 -59.21 15.55 -1.82
CA SER A 12 -57.92 15.09 -2.32
C SER A 12 -56.79 14.81 -1.32
N GLY A 13 -56.52 13.52 -1.18
CA GLY A 13 -55.31 13.02 -0.54
C GLY A 13 -54.05 13.52 -1.24
N ARG A 14 -53.07 13.94 -0.43
CA ARG A 14 -51.68 13.99 -0.85
C ARG A 14 -50.92 12.86 -0.18
N ARG A 15 -50.91 11.71 -0.84
CA ARG A 15 -49.81 10.77 -0.72
C ARG A 15 -48.69 11.25 -1.64
N ALA A 16 -47.54 11.59 -1.08
CA ALA A 16 -46.24 11.40 -1.73
C ALA A 16 -45.18 11.57 -0.64
N ARG A 17 -44.65 10.47 -0.10
CA ARG A 17 -43.45 9.79 -0.62
C ARG A 17 -42.21 10.68 -0.46
N GLY A 18 -41.58 10.57 0.70
CA GLY A 18 -40.30 11.20 0.98
C GLY A 18 -39.54 10.42 2.04
N ALA A 19 -39.21 9.15 1.75
CA ALA A 19 -38.30 8.36 2.58
C ALA A 19 -37.80 7.11 1.84
N VAL A 20 -37.23 7.27 0.64
CA VAL A 20 -36.47 6.20 -0.03
C VAL A 20 -35.11 6.78 -0.42
N GLY A 21 -34.31 7.11 0.59
CA GLY A 21 -32.94 7.59 0.40
C GLY A 21 -31.96 7.13 1.47
N ALA A 22 -32.44 6.56 2.59
CA ALA A 22 -31.61 6.29 3.76
C ALA A 22 -31.11 4.84 3.89
N LEU A 23 -31.53 3.90 3.04
CA LEU A 23 -31.17 2.48 3.17
C LEU A 23 -30.09 1.98 2.19
N ALA A 24 -29.73 2.78 1.18
CA ALA A 24 -28.74 2.36 0.18
C ALA A 24 -27.28 2.41 0.69
N THR A 25 -27.00 3.15 1.76
CA THR A 25 -25.64 3.32 2.31
C THR A 25 -25.20 2.19 3.25
N ALA A 26 -26.10 1.40 3.82
CA ALA A 26 -25.74 0.31 4.74
C ALA A 26 -25.29 -0.98 4.03
N ALA A 27 -25.80 -1.25 2.82
CA ALA A 27 -25.50 -2.49 2.08
C ALA A 27 -24.11 -2.49 1.41
N LEU A 28 -23.52 -1.32 1.16
CA LEU A 28 -22.20 -1.19 0.51
C LEU A 28 -21.02 -1.35 1.48
N LEU A 29 -21.23 -1.30 2.79
CA LEU A 29 -20.15 -1.37 3.78
C LEU A 29 -19.97 -2.76 4.41
N LEU A 30 -20.97 -3.65 4.32
CA LEU A 30 -20.88 -4.99 4.88
C LEU A 30 -19.93 -5.96 4.15
N PRO A 31 -19.74 -5.94 2.81
CA PRO A 31 -18.89 -6.93 2.15
C PRO A 31 -17.40 -6.73 2.45
N LEU A 32 -16.99 -5.53 2.86
CA LEU A 32 -15.58 -5.21 3.11
C LEU A 32 -15.06 -5.78 4.44
N LEU A 33 -15.94 -6.07 5.42
CA LEU A 33 -15.51 -6.53 6.74
C LEU A 33 -15.37 -8.06 6.87
N GLY A 34 -15.86 -8.84 5.91
CA GLY A 34 -16.03 -10.29 6.06
C GLY A 34 -15.02 -11.20 5.36
N ALA A 35 -14.12 -10.67 4.52
CA ALA A 35 -13.32 -11.50 3.60
C ALA A 35 -11.80 -11.26 3.67
N ALA A 36 -11.27 -10.90 4.84
CA ALA A 36 -9.81 -10.92 5.06
C ALA A 36 -9.42 -12.29 5.66
N PRO A 37 -8.75 -13.19 4.91
CA PRO A 37 -8.20 -14.41 5.49
C PRO A 37 -7.21 -14.05 6.61
N PRO A 38 -7.13 -14.82 7.71
CA PRO A 38 -6.12 -14.60 8.72
C PRO A 38 -4.76 -14.79 8.06
N ALA A 39 -3.98 -13.71 7.94
CA ALA A 39 -2.61 -13.77 7.47
C ALA A 39 -1.76 -14.55 8.51
N ALA A 40 -1.75 -15.87 8.39
CA ALA A 40 -1.00 -16.80 9.22
C ALA A 40 0.49 -16.88 8.80
N ALA A 41 1.08 -15.73 8.53
CA ALA A 41 2.52 -15.53 8.46
C ALA A 41 2.74 -14.26 9.27
N GLY A 42 3.55 -14.32 10.34
CA GLY A 42 3.83 -13.17 11.19
C GLY A 42 3.95 -11.91 10.32
N SER A 43 3.19 -10.87 10.67
CA SER A 43 2.91 -9.73 9.79
C SER A 43 4.18 -9.29 9.07
N ALA A 44 4.10 -8.81 7.83
CA ALA A 44 5.29 -8.36 7.09
C ALA A 44 6.17 -7.41 7.93
N SER A 45 5.51 -6.59 8.77
CA SER A 45 6.14 -5.83 9.85
C SER A 45 6.86 -6.71 10.87
N GLY A 46 6.22 -7.69 11.51
CA GLY A 46 6.89 -8.63 12.43
C GLY A 46 8.16 -9.29 11.87
N ARG A 47 8.17 -9.71 10.60
CA ARG A 47 9.37 -10.26 9.95
C ARG A 47 10.47 -9.21 9.77
N LEU A 48 10.11 -8.00 9.37
CA LEU A 48 11.05 -6.90 9.20
C LEU A 48 11.71 -6.51 10.53
N GLN A 49 10.92 -6.41 11.60
CA GLN A 49 11.41 -6.10 12.94
C GLN A 49 12.39 -7.17 13.45
N LEU A 50 12.10 -8.46 13.20
CA LEU A 50 13.00 -9.56 13.53
C LEU A 50 14.33 -9.48 12.76
N ALA A 51 14.29 -9.19 11.45
CA ALA A 51 15.50 -9.03 10.65
C ALA A 51 16.38 -7.86 11.12
N PHE A 52 15.76 -6.75 11.53
CA PHE A 52 16.51 -5.64 12.13
C PHE A 52 17.05 -5.97 13.52
N ALA A 53 16.32 -6.75 14.33
CA ALA A 53 16.82 -7.20 15.62
C ALA A 53 18.02 -8.15 15.49
N SER A 54 18.01 -9.07 14.50
CA SER A 54 19.16 -9.94 14.24
C SER A 54 20.37 -9.14 13.75
N ALA A 55 20.18 -8.18 12.83
CA ALA A 55 21.25 -7.31 12.37
C ALA A 55 21.81 -6.43 13.50
N ALA A 56 20.95 -5.92 14.39
CA ALA A 56 21.38 -5.15 15.56
C ALA A 56 22.27 -5.97 16.50
N ALA A 57 21.92 -7.23 16.73
CA ALA A 57 22.71 -8.14 17.56
C ALA A 57 24.07 -8.49 16.94
N GLU A 58 24.11 -8.70 15.62
CA GLU A 58 25.32 -9.10 14.88
C GLU A 58 26.30 -7.93 14.67
N TYR A 59 25.79 -6.77 14.27
CA TYR A 59 26.62 -5.63 13.90
C TYR A 59 26.74 -4.59 15.03
N HIS A 60 26.13 -4.86 16.20
CA HIS A 60 26.13 -3.99 17.37
C HIS A 60 25.62 -2.56 17.09
N VAL A 61 24.75 -2.40 16.10
CA VAL A 61 24.07 -1.14 15.78
C VAL A 61 22.69 -1.15 16.46
N PRO A 62 22.28 -0.09 17.18
CA PRO A 62 20.95 -0.05 17.80
C PRO A 62 19.83 -0.27 16.76
N GLN A 63 18.88 -1.16 17.07
CA GLN A 63 17.77 -1.51 16.17
C GLN A 63 16.97 -0.27 15.72
N SER A 64 16.80 0.72 16.60
CA SER A 64 16.12 1.98 16.29
C SER A 64 16.81 2.79 15.19
N VAL A 65 18.15 2.75 15.13
CA VAL A 65 18.92 3.41 14.07
C VAL A 65 18.67 2.72 12.74
N LEU A 66 18.70 1.39 12.69
CA LEU A 66 18.42 0.63 11.47
C LEU A 66 16.99 0.85 10.96
N LEU A 67 16.02 0.85 11.88
CA LEU A 67 14.62 1.18 11.56
C LEU A 67 14.46 2.63 11.08
N GLY A 68 15.16 3.58 11.70
CA GLY A 68 15.12 4.98 11.29
C GLY A 68 15.71 5.22 9.90
N VAL A 69 16.88 4.63 9.61
CA VAL A 69 17.52 4.74 8.29
C VAL A 69 16.68 4.09 7.20
N SER A 70 16.15 2.88 7.44
CA SER A 70 15.26 2.22 6.47
C SER A 70 14.00 3.02 6.18
N TYR A 71 13.44 3.71 7.19
CA TYR A 71 12.31 4.61 6.96
C TYR A 71 12.72 5.82 6.10
N LEU A 72 13.89 6.42 6.34
CA LEU A 72 14.37 7.54 5.52
C LEU A 72 14.65 7.12 4.07
N GLN A 73 15.13 5.89 3.86
CA GLN A 73 15.47 5.36 2.54
C GLN A 73 14.24 5.11 1.67
N SER A 74 13.26 4.35 2.18
CA SER A 74 12.12 3.92 1.35
C SER A 74 10.76 4.06 2.02
N ARG A 75 10.70 4.66 3.22
CA ARG A 75 9.49 4.69 4.06
C ARG A 75 9.00 3.29 4.43
N TRP A 76 9.94 2.36 4.57
CA TRP A 76 9.71 0.92 4.73
C TRP A 76 8.95 0.24 3.59
N ASP A 77 8.96 0.85 2.40
CA ASP A 77 8.42 0.20 1.23
C ASP A 77 9.26 -1.03 0.87
N THR A 78 8.57 -2.16 0.68
CA THR A 78 9.17 -3.43 0.29
C THR A 78 9.10 -3.67 -1.22
N HIS A 79 8.41 -2.80 -1.97
CA HIS A 79 8.12 -2.96 -3.40
C HIS A 79 7.53 -4.34 -3.74
N ALA A 80 6.82 -4.97 -2.79
CA ALA A 80 6.33 -6.35 -2.88
C ALA A 80 7.43 -7.38 -3.27
N GLY A 81 8.70 -7.08 -2.99
CA GLY A 81 9.86 -7.89 -3.38
C GLY A 81 10.36 -7.63 -4.81
N ALA A 82 9.71 -6.77 -5.60
CA ALA A 82 10.21 -6.35 -6.90
C ALA A 82 11.38 -5.35 -6.74
N PRO A 83 12.33 -5.32 -7.69
CA PRO A 83 13.37 -4.30 -7.71
C PRO A 83 12.78 -2.92 -8.09
N SER A 84 13.38 -1.89 -7.54
CA SER A 84 13.25 -0.52 -8.07
C SER A 84 13.91 -0.37 -9.45
N VAL A 85 13.69 0.77 -10.11
CA VAL A 85 14.33 1.09 -11.41
C VAL A 85 15.85 1.13 -11.37
N SER A 86 16.44 1.35 -10.19
CA SER A 86 17.88 1.32 -9.96
C SER A 86 18.36 -0.03 -9.39
N GLY A 87 17.51 -1.06 -9.39
CA GLY A 87 17.87 -2.42 -8.98
C GLY A 87 17.95 -2.65 -7.47
N GLY A 88 17.57 -1.65 -6.66
CA GLY A 88 17.49 -1.79 -5.20
C GLY A 88 16.22 -2.50 -4.74
N TYR A 89 16.33 -3.27 -3.66
CA TYR A 89 15.25 -4.09 -3.08
C TYR A 89 14.94 -3.69 -1.64
N GLY A 90 13.65 -3.74 -1.32
CA GLY A 90 13.15 -3.69 0.05
C GLY A 90 13.40 -2.37 0.80
N PRO A 91 13.16 -2.37 2.13
CA PRO A 91 13.25 -1.18 2.98
C PRO A 91 14.62 -0.51 3.08
N MET A 92 15.66 -1.22 2.67
CA MET A 92 17.05 -0.76 2.73
C MET A 92 17.61 -0.42 1.34
N HIS A 93 16.79 -0.53 0.28
CA HIS A 93 17.20 -0.35 -1.11
C HIS A 93 18.48 -1.12 -1.47
N LEU A 94 18.61 -2.35 -0.95
CA LEU A 94 19.82 -3.15 -1.13
C LEU A 94 19.85 -3.70 -2.55
N THR A 95 20.97 -3.57 -3.24
CA THR A 95 21.19 -4.13 -4.58
C THR A 95 21.75 -5.54 -4.50
N ASP A 96 21.43 -6.40 -5.46
CA ASP A 96 22.12 -7.68 -5.61
C ASP A 96 23.55 -7.45 -6.10
N ALA A 97 24.51 -7.49 -5.16
CA ALA A 97 25.91 -7.28 -5.45
C ALA A 97 26.48 -8.30 -6.43
N ARG A 98 26.02 -9.56 -6.43
CA ARG A 98 26.51 -10.58 -7.36
C ARG A 98 26.05 -10.25 -8.78
N ALA A 99 24.76 -9.95 -8.95
CA ALA A 99 24.22 -9.57 -10.26
C ALA A 99 24.88 -8.28 -10.78
N ALA A 100 25.08 -7.29 -9.89
CA ALA A 100 25.74 -6.04 -10.24
C ALA A 100 27.19 -6.26 -10.68
N LEU A 101 27.97 -7.07 -9.96
CA LEU A 101 29.35 -7.38 -10.32
C LEU A 101 29.45 -8.16 -11.64
N ALA A 102 28.54 -9.11 -11.89
CA ALA A 102 28.51 -9.85 -13.15
C ALA A 102 28.22 -8.94 -14.35
N ALA A 103 27.28 -7.99 -14.21
CA ALA A 103 26.93 -7.04 -15.26
C ALA A 103 28.08 -6.08 -15.60
N VAL A 104 28.85 -5.63 -14.59
CA VAL A 104 30.00 -4.75 -14.79
C VAL A 104 31.10 -5.43 -15.60
N SER A 105 31.41 -6.71 -15.32
CA SER A 105 32.42 -7.46 -16.08
C SER A 105 32.04 -7.60 -17.55
N SER A 106 30.78 -7.93 -17.85
CA SER A 106 30.33 -8.07 -19.24
C SER A 106 30.40 -6.78 -20.07
N HIS A 107 30.31 -5.60 -19.46
CA HIS A 107 30.42 -4.31 -20.17
C HIS A 107 31.86 -3.78 -20.28
N HIS A 108 32.83 -4.30 -19.52
CA HIS A 108 34.23 -3.84 -19.63
C HIS A 108 35.09 -4.75 -20.51
N ASP A 109 34.63 -5.97 -20.80
CA ASP A 109 35.35 -6.95 -21.62
C ASP A 109 35.14 -6.74 -23.14
N GLU A 110 34.16 -5.95 -23.58
CA GLU A 110 33.86 -5.71 -25.01
C GLU A 110 34.68 -4.56 -25.66
N GLY A 111 35.59 -3.93 -24.91
CA GLY A 111 36.82 -3.32 -25.43
C GLY A 111 36.73 -2.45 -26.70
N ALA A 112 35.99 -1.33 -26.66
CA ALA A 112 36.16 -0.21 -27.60
C ALA A 112 35.63 1.15 -27.10
N GLU A 113 34.90 1.17 -26.00
CA GLU A 113 34.21 2.35 -25.49
C GLU A 113 35.10 3.19 -24.55
N ASP A 114 35.14 4.51 -24.76
CA ASP A 114 35.84 5.44 -23.87
C ASP A 114 35.19 5.40 -22.48
N ALA A 115 35.98 5.16 -21.44
CA ALA A 115 35.55 5.14 -20.05
C ALA A 115 34.90 6.46 -19.56
N ARG A 116 35.04 7.56 -20.33
CA ARG A 116 34.31 8.82 -20.07
C ARG A 116 32.83 8.78 -20.44
N GLY A 117 32.41 7.82 -21.28
CA GLY A 117 31.01 7.65 -21.68
C GLY A 117 30.47 8.76 -22.60
N ASP A 118 31.33 9.64 -23.12
CA ASP A 118 30.95 10.60 -24.16
C ASP A 118 31.47 10.13 -25.53
N SER A 119 30.69 10.39 -26.57
CA SER A 119 31.02 10.08 -27.96
C SER A 119 31.65 11.27 -28.68
N ALA A 120 32.15 12.27 -27.94
CA ALA A 120 32.69 13.48 -28.54
C ALA A 120 34.10 13.24 -29.07
N ARG A 121 34.29 13.52 -30.36
CA ARG A 121 35.58 13.51 -31.05
C ARG A 121 36.30 14.84 -30.89
#